data_AF-A0A6V8MV16-F1
#
_entry.id   AF-A0A6V8MV16-F1
#
_cell.length_a   1.000
_cell.length_b   1.000
_cell.length_c   1.000
_cell.angle_alpha   90.00
_cell.angle_beta   90.00
_cell.angle_gamma   90.00
#
_symmetry.space_group_name_H-M   'P 1'
#
loop_
_entity.id
_entity.type
_entity.pdbx_description
1 polymer ?
#
loop_
_entity_poly.entity_id
_entity_poly.type
_entity_poly.pdbx_seq_one_letter_code
_entity_poly.pdbx_strand_id
1 'polypeptide(L)'
;MNSRDMELRKEGDGMGYYERCSAEAGVAGLSTIFRMFSEDELRHAGALRALRDGGRVDLRHSATLEGARSILRRLSAEELSRYRGDLGVYRHAMQFEALSARACAELAREALHPWERAMFQTMADEDEIHFTLLEEMQELLEDTDVQ
;
A
#
# COMPACT_ATOMS: atom_id res chain seq x y z
N MET A 1 -3.82 -23.94 2.55
CA MET A 1 -4.34 -22.57 2.74
C MET A 1 -4.75 -22.06 1.38
N ASN A 2 -5.95 -21.49 1.25
CA ASN A 2 -6.45 -20.98 -0.02
C ASN A 2 -5.75 -19.65 -0.37
N SER A 3 -5.57 -19.32 -1.65
CA SER A 3 -4.99 -18.06 -2.13
C SER A 3 -5.64 -16.83 -1.48
N ARG A 4 -6.96 -16.85 -1.25
CA ARG A 4 -7.67 -15.76 -0.56
C ARG A 4 -7.30 -15.59 0.92
N ASP A 5 -7.02 -16.70 1.62
CA ASP A 5 -6.58 -16.64 3.03
C ASP A 5 -5.13 -16.14 3.13
N MET A 6 -4.32 -16.42 2.10
CA MET A 6 -2.96 -15.92 1.99
C MET A 6 -2.97 -14.40 1.81
N GLU A 7 -3.78 -13.88 0.88
CA GLU A 7 -3.94 -12.43 0.73
C GLU A 7 -4.47 -11.79 2.02
N LEU A 8 -5.48 -12.37 2.68
CA LEU A 8 -6.00 -11.78 3.92
C LEU A 8 -4.92 -11.66 5.02
N ARG A 9 -4.09 -12.69 5.18
CA ARG A 9 -2.97 -12.64 6.11
C ARG A 9 -1.97 -11.56 5.70
N LYS A 10 -1.71 -11.46 4.41
CA LYS A 10 -0.79 -10.51 3.82
C LYS A 10 -1.22 -9.06 4.09
N GLU A 11 -2.46 -8.68 3.78
CA GLU A 11 -3.01 -7.34 4.08
C GLU A 11 -2.86 -6.98 5.57
N GLY A 12 -3.04 -7.97 6.46
CA GLY A 12 -2.83 -7.78 7.90
C GLY A 12 -1.36 -7.52 8.27
N ASP A 13 -0.43 -8.25 7.64
CA ASP A 13 1.01 -8.03 7.79
C ASP A 13 1.42 -6.65 7.23
N GLY A 14 0.85 -6.23 6.09
CA GLY A 14 1.05 -4.94 5.44
C GLY A 14 0.59 -3.75 6.28
N MET A 15 -0.62 -3.82 6.85
CA MET A 15 -1.14 -2.81 7.78
C MET A 15 -0.15 -2.56 8.93
N GLY A 16 0.23 -3.60 9.66
CA GLY A 16 1.16 -3.45 10.79
C GLY A 16 2.56 -3.01 10.35
N TYR A 17 2.98 -3.36 9.14
CA TYR A 17 4.23 -2.89 8.56
C TYR A 17 4.22 -1.38 8.33
N TYR A 18 3.19 -0.84 7.68
CA TYR A 18 3.08 0.58 7.40
C TYR A 18 2.82 1.44 8.65
N GLU A 19 2.14 0.91 9.67
CA GLU A 19 2.06 1.57 10.98
C GLU A 19 3.45 1.80 11.60
N ARG A 20 4.36 0.81 11.50
CA ARG A 20 5.74 0.95 11.98
C ARG A 20 6.52 1.96 11.15
N CYS A 21 6.46 1.87 9.82
CA CYS A 21 7.12 2.83 8.94
C CYS A 21 6.65 4.26 9.21
N SER A 22 5.35 4.44 9.45
CA SER A 22 4.77 5.74 9.82
C SER A 22 5.37 6.29 11.12
N ALA A 23 5.50 5.45 12.15
CA ALA A 23 6.07 5.83 13.44
C ALA A 23 7.57 6.15 13.36
N GLU A 24 8.30 5.46 12.48
CA GLU A 24 9.77 5.55 12.37
C GLU A 24 10.24 6.63 11.37
N ALA A 25 9.41 7.05 10.42
CA ALA A 25 9.83 7.93 9.33
C ALA A 25 10.45 9.26 9.79
N GLY A 26 9.99 9.84 10.91
CA GLY A 26 10.52 11.11 11.43
C GLY A 26 10.21 12.35 10.57
N VAL A 27 9.51 12.18 9.44
CA VAL A 27 9.07 13.23 8.53
C VAL A 27 7.54 13.17 8.45
N ALA A 28 6.86 14.22 8.92
CA ALA A 28 5.41 14.22 9.07
C ALA A 28 4.65 13.90 7.76
N GLY A 29 5.15 14.37 6.62
CA GLY A 29 4.57 14.05 5.32
C GLY A 29 4.69 12.55 4.99
N LEU A 30 5.89 11.97 5.13
CA LEU A 30 6.10 10.53 4.88
C LEU A 30 5.32 9.65 5.86
N SER A 31 5.29 10.02 7.15
CA SER A 31 4.44 9.34 8.15
C SER A 31 2.96 9.35 7.74
N THR A 32 2.49 10.47 7.19
CA THR A 32 1.11 10.56 6.69
C THR A 32 0.87 9.61 5.53
N ILE A 33 1.80 9.52 4.57
CA ILE A 33 1.68 8.61 3.43
C ILE A 33 1.65 7.14 3.88
N PHE A 34 2.56 6.73 4.77
CA PHE A 34 2.55 5.37 5.30
C PHE A 34 1.24 5.05 6.05
N ARG A 35 0.67 6.01 6.79
CA ARG A 35 -0.65 5.81 7.40
C ARG A 35 -1.74 5.63 6.35
N MET A 36 -1.68 6.32 5.21
CA MET A 36 -2.63 6.13 4.12
C MET A 36 -2.54 4.71 3.55
N PHE A 37 -1.33 4.17 3.35
CA PHE A 37 -1.15 2.77 2.95
C PHE A 37 -1.77 1.82 3.98
N SER A 38 -1.45 2.02 5.27
CA SER A 38 -2.04 1.20 6.35
C SER A 38 -3.57 1.24 6.38
N GLU A 39 -4.19 2.38 6.04
CA GLU A 39 -5.65 2.52 5.97
C GLU A 39 -6.23 1.74 4.77
N ASP A 40 -5.52 1.69 3.65
CA ASP A 40 -5.89 0.91 2.47
C ASP A 40 -5.74 -0.61 2.72
N GLU A 41 -4.63 -1.06 3.32
CA GLU A 41 -4.46 -2.47 3.74
C GLU A 41 -5.57 -2.94 4.70
N LEU A 42 -6.00 -2.06 5.62
CA LEU A 42 -7.11 -2.36 6.52
C LEU A 42 -8.44 -2.54 5.75
N ARG A 43 -8.69 -1.71 4.74
CA ARG A 43 -9.86 -1.80 3.85
C ARG A 43 -9.83 -3.10 3.04
N HIS A 44 -8.69 -3.42 2.45
CA HIS A 44 -8.47 -4.67 1.70
C HIS A 44 -8.74 -5.90 2.56
N ALA A 45 -8.13 -5.96 3.75
CA ALA A 45 -8.36 -7.03 4.71
C ALA A 45 -9.85 -7.13 5.12
N GLY A 46 -10.53 -5.98 5.25
CA GLY A 46 -11.98 -5.90 5.49
C GLY A 46 -12.80 -6.53 4.36
N ALA A 47 -12.47 -6.21 3.12
CA ALA A 47 -13.13 -6.74 1.93
C ALA A 47 -12.93 -8.27 1.81
N LEU A 48 -11.71 -8.76 2.02
CA LEU A 48 -11.40 -10.19 2.02
C LEU A 48 -12.10 -10.96 3.14
N ARG A 49 -12.19 -10.39 4.35
CA ARG A 49 -12.98 -10.97 5.46
C ARG A 49 -14.46 -11.07 5.09
N ALA A 50 -15.03 -9.99 4.56
CA ALA A 50 -16.43 -10.00 4.14
C ALA A 50 -16.68 -11.06 3.07
N LEU A 51 -15.82 -11.15 2.04
CA LEU A 51 -15.90 -12.19 1.01
C LEU A 51 -15.85 -13.60 1.61
N ARG A 52 -14.90 -13.87 2.51
CA ARG A 52 -14.76 -15.16 3.20
C ARG A 52 -16.03 -15.53 3.98
N ASP A 53 -16.68 -14.53 4.58
CA ASP A 53 -17.88 -14.70 5.39
C ASP A 53 -19.18 -14.69 4.53
N GLY A 54 -19.05 -14.73 3.19
CA GLY A 54 -20.15 -14.78 2.23
C GLY A 54 -20.80 -13.44 1.93
N GLY A 55 -20.21 -12.34 2.42
CA GLY A 55 -20.64 -10.97 2.18
C GLY A 55 -20.15 -10.42 0.84
N ARG A 56 -20.83 -9.37 0.39
CA ARG A 56 -20.44 -8.58 -0.78
C ARG A 56 -19.97 -7.19 -0.35
N VAL A 57 -18.85 -6.74 -0.91
CA VAL A 57 -18.30 -5.41 -0.69
C VAL A 57 -18.15 -4.68 -2.03
N ASP A 58 -18.58 -3.42 -2.07
CA ASP A 58 -18.27 -2.48 -3.14
C ASP A 58 -17.00 -1.71 -2.75
N LEU A 59 -15.83 -2.31 -3.06
CA LEU A 59 -14.54 -1.68 -2.77
C LEU A 59 -14.20 -0.68 -3.87
N ARG A 60 -14.13 0.60 -3.50
CA ARG A 60 -13.80 1.71 -4.40
C ARG A 60 -12.40 2.22 -4.10
N HIS A 61 -11.69 2.68 -5.13
CA HIS A 61 -10.38 3.31 -4.95
C HIS A 61 -10.39 4.40 -3.87
N SER A 62 -9.33 4.41 -3.09
CA SER A 62 -9.00 5.42 -2.11
C SER A 62 -8.49 6.69 -2.79
N ALA A 63 -8.26 7.72 -1.98
CA ALA A 63 -7.62 8.96 -2.42
C ALA A 63 -6.09 8.91 -2.28
N THR A 64 -5.50 7.73 -2.05
CA THR A 64 -4.08 7.59 -1.68
C THR A 64 -3.13 8.15 -2.72
N LEU A 65 -3.35 7.85 -4.00
CA LEU A 65 -2.51 8.40 -5.09
C LEU A 65 -2.47 9.93 -5.09
N GLU A 66 -3.65 10.57 -5.05
CA GLU A 66 -3.75 12.03 -5.10
C GLU A 66 -3.16 12.66 -3.82
N GLY A 67 -3.54 12.12 -2.66
CA GLY A 67 -3.09 12.61 -1.35
C GLY A 67 -1.58 12.49 -1.18
N ALA A 68 -1.01 11.33 -1.49
CA ALA A 68 0.42 11.09 -1.36
C ALA A 68 1.23 11.98 -2.30
N ARG A 69 0.88 12.07 -3.58
CA ARG A 69 1.57 12.98 -4.52
C ARG A 69 1.44 14.45 -4.13
N SER A 70 0.31 14.83 -3.55
CA SER A 70 0.10 16.17 -3.00
C SER A 70 1.05 16.46 -1.83
N ILE A 71 1.33 15.46 -1.00
CA ILE A 71 2.30 15.56 0.11
C ILE A 71 3.73 15.59 -0.44
N LEU A 72 4.10 14.65 -1.31
CA LEU A 72 5.46 14.53 -1.86
C LEU A 72 5.92 15.83 -2.54
N ARG A 73 5.05 16.47 -3.33
CA ARG A 73 5.35 17.77 -3.99
C ARG A 73 5.61 18.93 -3.02
N ARG A 74 5.22 18.81 -1.75
CA ARG A 74 5.39 19.86 -0.73
C ARG A 74 6.57 19.62 0.20
N LEU A 75 7.18 18.43 0.16
CA LEU A 75 8.33 18.11 0.99
C LEU A 75 9.57 18.87 0.50
N SER A 76 10.27 19.49 1.43
CA SER A 76 11.57 20.12 1.19
C SER A 76 12.73 19.17 1.51
N ALA A 77 13.90 19.43 0.92
CA ALA A 77 15.13 18.69 1.24
C ALA A 77 15.49 18.75 2.74
N GLU A 78 15.25 19.90 3.40
CA GLU A 78 15.47 20.05 4.85
C GLU A 78 14.52 19.16 5.69
N GLU A 79 13.30 18.93 5.21
CA GLU A 79 12.40 17.99 5.87
C GLU A 79 12.83 16.54 5.62
N LEU A 80 13.21 16.21 4.38
CA LEU A 80 13.67 14.87 4.00
C LEU A 80 14.98 14.48 4.71
N SER A 81 15.88 15.43 4.98
CA SER A 81 17.11 15.19 5.75
C SER A 81 16.85 14.80 7.21
N ARG A 82 15.61 14.91 7.69
CA ARG A 82 15.16 14.45 9.02
C ARG A 82 14.61 13.03 8.99
N TYR A 83 14.61 12.37 7.84
CA TYR A 83 14.21 10.98 7.72
C TYR A 83 15.09 10.09 8.59
N ARG A 84 14.45 9.20 9.36
CA ARG A 84 15.11 8.30 10.32
C ARG A 84 14.86 6.83 10.04
N GLY A 85 14.04 6.53 9.05
CA GLY A 85 13.76 5.15 8.66
C GLY A 85 14.95 4.54 7.93
N ASP A 86 14.91 3.21 7.81
CA ASP A 86 15.89 2.47 7.03
C ASP A 86 15.47 2.45 5.55
N LEU A 87 16.28 2.97 4.63
CA LEU A 87 15.98 2.95 3.19
C LEU A 87 15.83 1.52 2.64
N GLY A 88 16.45 0.53 3.28
CA GLY A 88 16.28 -0.89 2.95
C GLY A 88 14.83 -1.38 3.07
N VAL A 89 13.98 -0.69 3.84
CA VAL A 89 12.57 -1.06 4.02
C VAL A 89 11.77 -0.85 2.74
N TYR A 90 12.06 0.18 1.94
CA TYR A 90 11.33 0.48 0.69
C TYR A 90 11.39 -0.67 -0.30
N ARG A 91 12.56 -1.29 -0.46
CA ARG A 91 12.72 -2.44 -1.35
C ARG A 91 11.86 -3.63 -0.92
N HIS A 92 11.76 -3.85 0.39
CA HIS A 92 10.92 -4.91 0.92
C HIS A 92 9.43 -4.60 0.74
N ALA A 93 9.03 -3.36 1.03
CA ALA A 93 7.66 -2.87 0.82
C ALA A 93 7.24 -2.99 -0.65
N MET A 94 8.08 -2.54 -1.58
CA MET A 94 7.82 -2.67 -3.02
C MET A 94 7.69 -4.13 -3.47
N GLN A 95 8.53 -5.03 -2.96
CA GLN A 95 8.36 -6.47 -3.25
C GLN A 95 7.04 -7.02 -2.71
N PHE A 96 6.64 -6.58 -1.52
CA PHE A 96 5.37 -6.94 -0.92
C PHE A 96 4.21 -6.47 -1.79
N GLU A 97 4.15 -5.18 -2.16
CA GLU A 97 3.10 -4.59 -3.00
C GLU A 97 3.00 -5.27 -4.37
N ALA A 98 4.13 -5.45 -5.07
CA ALA A 98 4.15 -6.08 -6.38
C ALA A 98 3.60 -7.53 -6.34
N LEU A 99 3.84 -8.24 -5.24
CA LEU A 99 3.28 -9.57 -5.05
C LEU A 99 1.76 -9.53 -4.77
N SER A 100 1.24 -8.49 -4.11
CA SER A 100 -0.19 -8.37 -3.76
C SER A 100 -0.97 -8.03 -5.02
N ALA A 101 -0.49 -7.01 -5.75
CA ALA A 101 -1.00 -6.60 -7.05
C ALA A 101 -1.17 -7.81 -7.99
N ARG A 102 -0.11 -8.61 -8.14
CA ARG A 102 -0.14 -9.79 -8.98
C ARG A 102 -1.15 -10.85 -8.50
N ALA A 103 -1.18 -11.13 -7.20
CA ALA A 103 -2.08 -12.15 -6.67
C ALA A 103 -3.55 -11.72 -6.80
N CYS A 104 -3.86 -10.47 -6.50
CA CYS A 104 -5.19 -9.88 -6.68
C CYS A 104 -5.61 -9.87 -8.15
N ALA A 105 -4.71 -9.53 -9.08
CA ALA A 105 -4.99 -9.60 -10.52
C ALA A 105 -5.34 -11.03 -10.99
N GLU A 106 -4.64 -12.05 -10.49
CA GLU A 106 -4.96 -13.45 -10.77
C GLU A 106 -6.32 -13.84 -10.18
N LEU A 107 -6.62 -13.44 -8.94
CA LEU A 107 -7.92 -13.67 -8.31
C LEU A 107 -9.06 -12.97 -9.07
N ALA A 108 -8.85 -11.77 -9.61
CA ALA A 108 -9.80 -11.07 -10.45
C ALA A 108 -10.09 -11.84 -11.76
N ARG A 109 -9.05 -12.43 -12.36
CA ARG A 109 -9.15 -13.25 -13.57
C ARG A 109 -9.93 -14.54 -13.32
N GLU A 110 -9.76 -15.15 -12.14
CA GLU A 110 -10.43 -16.39 -11.73
C GLU A 110 -11.85 -16.17 -11.18
N ALA A 111 -12.19 -14.93 -10.79
CA ALA A 111 -13.48 -14.61 -10.21
C ALA A 111 -14.65 -14.90 -11.16
N LEU A 112 -15.64 -15.65 -10.65
CA LEU A 112 -16.86 -16.01 -11.39
C LEU A 112 -17.87 -14.86 -11.40
N HIS A 113 -17.93 -14.11 -10.29
CA HIS A 113 -18.88 -13.02 -10.13
C HIS A 113 -18.27 -11.66 -10.52
N PRO A 114 -18.98 -10.83 -11.30
CA PRO A 114 -18.46 -9.52 -11.72
C PRO A 114 -18.07 -8.59 -10.55
N TRP A 115 -18.76 -8.70 -9.42
CA TRP A 115 -18.46 -7.87 -8.24
C TRP A 115 -17.17 -8.32 -7.53
N GLU A 116 -16.91 -9.64 -7.46
CA GLU A 116 -15.66 -10.17 -6.90
C GLU A 116 -14.48 -9.75 -7.78
N ARG A 117 -14.65 -9.85 -9.10
CA ARG A 117 -13.66 -9.37 -10.07
C ARG A 117 -13.33 -7.89 -9.86
N ALA A 118 -14.36 -7.05 -9.73
CA ALA A 118 -14.16 -5.63 -9.50
C ALA A 118 -13.43 -5.36 -8.18
N MET A 119 -13.81 -6.05 -7.10
CA MET A 119 -13.14 -5.93 -5.80
C MET A 119 -11.65 -6.27 -5.89
N PHE A 120 -11.30 -7.42 -6.48
CA PHE A 120 -9.90 -7.84 -6.64
C PHE A 120 -9.11 -6.94 -7.59
N GLN A 121 -9.76 -6.43 -8.66
CA GLN A 121 -9.10 -5.46 -9.54
C GLN A 121 -8.79 -4.16 -8.81
N THR A 122 -9.73 -3.63 -8.01
CA THR A 122 -9.48 -2.45 -7.18
C THR A 122 -8.28 -2.63 -6.27
N MET A 123 -8.19 -3.78 -5.56
CA MET A 123 -7.05 -4.08 -4.69
C MET A 123 -5.73 -4.13 -5.50
N ALA A 124 -5.73 -4.82 -6.64
CA ALA A 124 -4.54 -4.93 -7.47
C ALA A 124 -4.01 -3.55 -7.92
N ASP A 125 -4.93 -2.68 -8.35
CA ASP A 125 -4.61 -1.32 -8.78
C ASP A 125 -4.13 -0.44 -7.60
N GLU A 126 -4.71 -0.60 -6.40
CA GLU A 126 -4.28 0.12 -5.19
C GLU A 126 -2.86 -0.30 -4.77
N ASP A 127 -2.51 -1.59 -4.85
CA ASP A 127 -1.16 -2.09 -4.55
C ASP A 127 -0.12 -1.63 -5.59
N GLU A 128 -0.49 -1.54 -6.88
CA GLU A 128 0.38 -0.94 -7.90
C GLU A 128 0.64 0.56 -7.63
N ILE A 129 -0.36 1.26 -7.11
CA ILE A 129 -0.23 2.65 -6.65
C ILE A 129 0.72 2.73 -5.46
N HIS A 130 0.58 1.85 -4.47
CA HIS A 130 1.48 1.81 -3.31
C HIS A 130 2.93 1.55 -3.74
N PHE A 131 3.16 0.58 -4.62
CA PHE A 131 4.48 0.30 -5.21
C PHE A 131 5.08 1.57 -5.82
N THR A 132 4.31 2.25 -6.68
CA THR A 132 4.77 3.44 -7.41
C THR A 132 5.12 4.57 -6.44
N LEU A 133 4.30 4.78 -5.41
CA LEU A 133 4.54 5.81 -4.41
C LEU A 133 5.75 5.50 -3.53
N LEU A 134 5.98 4.23 -3.21
CA LEU A 134 7.18 3.80 -2.49
C LEU A 134 8.45 4.04 -3.31
N GLU A 135 8.41 3.79 -4.63
CA GLU A 135 9.50 4.11 -5.54
C GLU A 135 9.76 5.63 -5.58
N GLU A 136 8.71 6.44 -5.80
CA GLU A 136 8.80 7.92 -5.78
C GLU A 136 9.37 8.44 -4.43
N MET A 137 8.97 7.84 -3.31
CA MET A 137 9.49 8.19 -1.98
C MET A 137 10.95 7.81 -1.80
N GLN A 138 11.36 6.63 -2.27
CA GLN A 138 12.74 6.17 -2.17
C GLN A 138 13.66 7.07 -2.99
N GLU A 139 13.29 7.39 -4.24
CA GLU A 139 14.06 8.27 -5.13
C GLU A 139 14.28 9.65 -4.48
N LEU A 140 13.23 10.24 -3.90
CA LEU A 140 13.34 11.55 -3.21
C LEU A 140 14.30 11.52 -2.02
N LEU A 141 14.34 10.41 -1.27
CA LEU A 141 15.24 10.26 -0.14
C LEU A 141 16.68 10.02 -0.58
N GLU A 142 16.90 9.20 -1.61
CA GLU A 142 18.23 8.95 -2.18
C GLU A 142 18.83 10.21 -2.80
N ASP A 143 18.03 11.04 -3.48
CA ASP A 143 18.49 12.32 -4.03
C ASP A 143 18.92 13.32 -2.96
N THR A 144 18.37 13.20 -1.74
CA THR A 144 18.71 14.07 -0.60
C THR A 144 20.03 13.67 0.07
N ASP A 145 20.42 12.39 0.01
CA ASP A 145 21.68 11.89 0.58
C ASP A 145 22.92 12.22 -0.29
N VAL A 146 22.71 12.70 -1.53
CA VAL A 146 23.78 12.99 -2.51
C VAL A 146 24.16 14.50 -2.55
N GLN A 147 23.52 15.36 -1.76
CA GLN A 147 23.80 16.80 -1.67
C GLN A 147 24.55 17.20 -0.39
#